data_AF-A0A1I6LWQ0-F1
#
_entry.id   AF-A0A1I6LWQ0-F1
#
_cell.length_a   1.000
_cell.length_b   1.000
_cell.length_c   1.000
_cell.angle_alpha   90.00
_cell.angle_beta   90.00
_cell.angle_gamma   90.00
#
_symmetry.space_group_name_H-M   'P 1'
#
loop_
_entity.id
_entity.type
_entity.pdbx_description
1 polymer ?
#
loop_
_entity_poly.entity_id
_entity_poly.type
_entity_poly.pdbx_seq_one_letter_code
_entity_poly.pdbx_strand_id
1 'polypeptide(L)'
;MNDSTLKMSLPADPHDAVVKRPRPITIYPLQYLRAFAAFCVVLCHASYYVMQSRGDDAMWQIFARAGTFGVVLFFAISGFLMAELATNTPPLKFLAHRLIRIYPIYWLCVFSVVAFSHLGGSPILPDLLSLLLVPGGTQAYVLGVEWTLPFELTFYLIVFAIITMRLRRLLPIIAIAWVALIEIFLWTKPGLQQGQFPFLLNLPLSQFSLAFAAGLLVPFMVGRGLIGPATPLIALAMLGCSEAMNGISSILSSVLMGLGCVLFVATAVNAGREGTLHPRRSLAALGDWSYALYLVHVPVIRALCSIIPTSIPIMTLWFAAISVPIAVAVLFGKIDLWMYKALKSRVDRSGHALHFGLAMCFLLTVAGVAAYSYINVFRAKAAAADVAPMARRIDAVMKGDLSRLSEAANAAGLRFDDTIKGYFDNAYLTQGGIHTEGWAADTTPARRELHVLFFYCGRYAGASLTPERRPDVASVVHSENSNLGFSITLPFARRCDAHDAKALLVAGDGSYAVIETEMH
;
A
#
# COMPACT_ATOMS: atom_id res chain seq x y z
N MET A 1 -54.71 0.45 -73.41
CA MET A 1 -54.45 -0.85 -72.77
C MET A 1 -53.03 -0.75 -72.22
N ASN A 2 -52.93 -0.38 -70.94
CA ASN A 2 -52.40 -1.21 -69.84
C ASN A 2 -50.93 -1.62 -70.08
N ASP A 3 -49.95 -1.34 -69.23
CA ASP A 3 -50.01 -1.43 -67.78
C ASP A 3 -48.84 -0.66 -67.14
N SER A 4 -49.17 0.05 -66.07
CA SER A 4 -48.27 0.78 -65.16
C SER A 4 -47.73 -0.18 -64.10
N THR A 5 -46.44 -0.53 -64.16
CA THR A 5 -45.77 -1.19 -63.03
C THR A 5 -44.88 -0.20 -62.28
N LEU A 6 -45.49 0.43 -61.28
CA LEU A 6 -44.82 1.06 -60.15
C LEU A 6 -43.83 0.04 -59.54
N LYS A 7 -42.52 0.24 -59.72
CA LYS A 7 -41.53 -0.38 -58.84
C LYS A 7 -41.53 0.38 -57.52
N MET A 8 -42.28 -0.14 -56.56
CA MET A 8 -42.25 0.29 -55.16
C MET A 8 -40.84 -0.01 -54.60
N SER A 9 -40.02 1.02 -54.48
CA SER A 9 -38.77 0.96 -53.72
C SER A 9 -39.13 0.70 -52.26
N LEU A 10 -38.80 -0.48 -51.76
CA LEU A 10 -38.89 -0.80 -50.33
C LEU A 10 -38.05 0.23 -49.55
N PRO A 11 -38.56 0.84 -48.48
CA PRO A 11 -37.75 1.68 -47.62
C PRO A 11 -36.63 0.83 -47.02
N ALA A 12 -35.41 1.36 -47.03
CA ALA A 12 -34.28 0.77 -46.33
C ALA A 12 -34.67 0.52 -44.86
N ASP A 13 -34.38 -0.69 -44.38
CA ASP A 13 -34.63 -1.11 -43.00
C ASP A 13 -34.01 -0.10 -42.02
N PRO A 14 -34.79 0.53 -41.11
CA PRO A 14 -34.27 1.50 -40.14
C PRO A 14 -33.30 0.89 -39.13
N HIS A 15 -33.13 -0.44 -39.11
CA HIS A 15 -32.33 -1.15 -38.13
C HIS A 15 -30.82 -1.26 -38.44
N ASP A 16 -30.37 -0.84 -39.62
CA ASP A 16 -28.94 -0.90 -40.01
C ASP A 16 -28.15 0.38 -39.74
N ALA A 17 -28.67 1.28 -38.90
CA ALA A 17 -27.87 2.32 -38.28
C ALA A 17 -26.86 1.65 -37.33
N VAL A 18 -25.68 1.30 -37.85
CA VAL A 18 -24.49 0.95 -37.07
C VAL A 18 -24.30 2.04 -36.02
N VAL A 19 -24.78 1.77 -34.80
CA VAL A 19 -24.56 2.63 -33.64
C VAL A 19 -23.05 2.63 -33.44
N LYS A 20 -22.37 3.62 -34.02
CA LYS A 20 -20.97 3.92 -33.72
C LYS A 20 -20.93 4.12 -32.21
N ARG A 21 -20.48 3.10 -31.48
CA ARG A 21 -20.25 3.18 -30.04
C ARG A 21 -19.48 4.49 -29.81
N PRO A 22 -19.98 5.42 -28.99
CA PRO A 22 -19.28 6.67 -28.75
C PRO A 22 -17.85 6.32 -28.33
N ARG A 23 -16.87 6.94 -28.99
CA ARG A 23 -15.46 6.78 -28.59
C ARG A 23 -15.38 7.16 -27.12
N PRO A 24 -14.72 6.37 -26.26
CA PRO A 24 -14.60 6.72 -24.85
C PRO A 24 -13.96 8.11 -24.75
N ILE A 25 -14.68 9.06 -24.17
CA ILE A 25 -14.21 10.44 -24.00
C ILE A 25 -13.03 10.37 -23.04
N THR A 26 -11.84 10.64 -23.55
CA THR A 26 -10.64 10.73 -22.71
C THR A 26 -10.63 12.11 -22.08
N ILE A 27 -10.72 12.15 -20.74
CA ILE A 27 -10.60 13.37 -19.97
C ILE A 27 -9.11 13.70 -19.86
N TYR A 28 -8.59 14.46 -20.82
CA TYR A 28 -7.15 14.82 -20.88
C TYR A 28 -6.60 15.46 -19.60
N PRO A 29 -7.34 16.35 -18.90
CA PRO A 29 -6.86 16.92 -17.65
C PRO A 29 -6.56 15.86 -16.57
N LEU A 30 -7.32 14.76 -16.54
CA LEU A 30 -7.02 13.65 -15.63
C LEU A 30 -5.72 12.93 -15.98
N GLN A 31 -5.39 12.80 -17.27
CA GLN A 31 -4.11 12.21 -17.67
C GLN A 31 -2.95 13.11 -17.25
N TYR A 32 -3.12 14.43 -17.30
CA TYR A 32 -2.11 15.36 -16.80
C TYR A 32 -1.95 15.25 -15.28
N LEU A 33 -3.06 15.14 -14.52
CA LEU A 33 -2.99 14.90 -13.08
C LEU A 33 -2.32 13.57 -12.74
N ARG A 34 -2.58 12.50 -13.51
CA ARG A 34 -1.90 11.21 -13.34
C ARG A 34 -0.39 11.31 -13.62
N ALA A 35 0.01 12.04 -14.65
CA ALA A 35 1.42 12.29 -14.95
C ALA A 35 2.10 13.08 -13.83
N PHE A 36 1.42 14.13 -13.34
CA PHE A 36 1.89 14.96 -12.24
C PHE A 36 2.03 14.16 -10.93
N ALA A 37 1.02 13.37 -10.58
CA ALA A 37 1.06 12.48 -9.42
C ALA A 37 2.24 11.50 -9.49
N ALA A 38 2.46 10.86 -10.65
CA ALA A 38 3.59 9.96 -10.85
C ALA A 38 4.93 10.69 -10.66
N PHE A 39 5.05 11.89 -11.22
CA PHE A 39 6.26 12.70 -11.11
C PHE A 39 6.57 13.11 -9.67
N CYS A 40 5.56 13.52 -8.88
CA CYS A 40 5.73 13.82 -7.47
C CYS A 40 6.25 12.61 -6.66
N VAL A 41 5.76 11.40 -6.97
CA VAL A 41 6.24 10.16 -6.34
C VAL A 41 7.69 9.84 -6.72
N VAL A 42 8.05 10.03 -7.99
CA VAL A 42 9.43 9.85 -8.47
C VAL A 42 10.36 10.86 -7.80
N LEU A 43 9.98 12.14 -7.70
CA LEU A 43 10.77 13.18 -7.05
C LEU A 43 11.09 12.81 -5.60
N CYS A 44 10.07 12.41 -4.83
CA CYS A 44 10.24 12.00 -3.43
C CYS A 44 11.20 10.83 -3.29
N HIS A 45 11.02 9.74 -4.04
CA HIS A 45 11.88 8.57 -3.94
C HIS A 45 13.29 8.81 -4.50
N ALA A 46 13.43 9.60 -5.57
CA ALA A 46 14.73 9.99 -6.09
C ALA A 46 15.52 10.75 -5.00
N SER A 47 14.89 11.72 -4.34
CA SER A 47 15.50 12.42 -3.21
C SER A 47 15.84 11.49 -2.04
N TYR A 48 14.94 10.58 -1.67
CA TYR A 48 15.13 9.65 -0.56
C TYR A 48 16.30 8.68 -0.78
N TYR A 49 16.37 8.02 -1.93
CA TYR A 49 17.41 7.02 -2.20
C TYR A 49 18.77 7.67 -2.49
N VAL A 50 18.79 8.87 -3.08
CA VAL A 50 20.03 9.64 -3.21
C VAL A 50 20.55 10.06 -1.84
N MET A 51 19.69 10.53 -0.94
CA MET A 51 20.06 10.82 0.45
C MET A 51 20.63 9.58 1.13
N GLN A 52 19.96 8.43 1.05
CA GLN A 52 20.47 7.21 1.67
C GLN A 52 21.82 6.74 1.09
N SER A 53 22.03 6.91 -0.20
CA SER A 53 23.27 6.45 -0.86
C SER A 53 24.44 7.43 -0.75
N ARG A 54 24.18 8.72 -0.50
CA ARG A 54 25.21 9.79 -0.49
C ARG A 54 25.32 10.57 0.82
N GLY A 55 24.36 10.45 1.73
CA GLY A 55 24.34 11.12 3.04
C GLY A 55 23.92 12.59 3.01
N ASP A 56 23.46 13.13 1.88
CA ASP A 56 23.00 14.53 1.73
C ASP A 56 21.48 14.56 1.57
N ASP A 57 20.82 15.32 2.44
CA ASP A 57 19.36 15.38 2.55
C ASP A 57 18.73 16.62 1.90
N ALA A 58 19.48 17.48 1.20
CA ALA A 58 18.98 18.77 0.71
C ALA A 58 17.72 18.63 -0.17
N MET A 59 17.74 17.68 -1.12
CA MET A 59 16.58 17.41 -1.98
C MET A 59 15.48 16.63 -1.25
N TRP A 60 15.82 15.88 -0.21
CA TRP A 60 14.84 15.17 0.62
C TRP A 60 14.02 16.15 1.45
N GLN A 61 14.65 17.14 2.07
CA GLN A 61 13.97 18.19 2.84
C GLN A 61 12.92 18.95 2.00
N ILE A 62 13.18 19.14 0.70
CA ILE A 62 12.26 19.82 -0.22
C ILE A 62 11.13 18.89 -0.69
N PHE A 63 11.45 17.64 -1.06
CA PHE A 63 10.53 16.77 -1.80
C PHE A 63 9.98 15.58 -0.99
N ALA A 64 10.28 15.46 0.30
CA ALA A 64 9.83 14.34 1.15
C ALA A 64 8.31 14.11 1.08
N ARG A 65 7.52 15.18 1.04
CA ARG A 65 6.06 15.10 1.02
C ARG A 65 5.43 14.92 -0.36
N ALA A 66 6.20 15.13 -1.43
CA ALA A 66 5.70 14.99 -2.79
C ALA A 66 5.17 13.57 -3.07
N GLY A 67 5.77 12.55 -2.44
CA GLY A 67 5.33 11.16 -2.58
C GLY A 67 3.95 10.92 -1.99
N THR A 68 3.72 11.36 -0.76
CA THR A 68 2.40 11.25 -0.10
C THR A 68 1.33 11.99 -0.88
N PHE A 69 1.62 13.22 -1.33
CA PHE A 69 0.71 13.99 -2.17
C PHE A 69 0.36 13.23 -3.46
N GLY A 70 1.37 12.70 -4.17
CA GLY A 70 1.16 11.95 -5.40
C GLY A 70 0.30 10.69 -5.21
N VAL A 71 0.53 9.93 -4.13
CA VAL A 71 -0.27 8.73 -3.80
C VAL A 71 -1.71 9.11 -3.47
N VAL A 72 -1.94 10.13 -2.63
CA VAL A 72 -3.28 10.62 -2.29
C VAL A 72 -4.03 11.11 -3.53
N LEU A 73 -3.34 11.79 -4.44
CA LEU A 73 -3.91 12.23 -5.71
C LEU A 73 -4.29 11.05 -6.62
N PHE A 74 -3.46 10.01 -6.71
CA PHE A 74 -3.81 8.77 -7.44
C PHE A 74 -5.06 8.10 -6.87
N PHE A 75 -5.18 8.01 -5.55
CA PHE A 75 -6.34 7.41 -4.90
C PHE A 75 -7.62 8.22 -5.14
N ALA A 76 -7.54 9.56 -5.10
CA ALA A 76 -8.66 10.42 -5.47
C ALA A 76 -9.09 10.25 -6.95
N ILE A 77 -8.12 10.14 -7.87
CA ILE A 77 -8.38 9.85 -9.29
C ILE A 77 -9.05 8.48 -9.45
N SER A 78 -8.56 7.46 -8.74
CA SER A 78 -9.15 6.12 -8.77
C SER A 78 -10.58 6.13 -8.24
N GLY A 79 -10.85 6.84 -7.14
CA GLY A 79 -12.19 7.07 -6.61
C GLY A 79 -13.17 7.57 -7.69
N PHE A 80 -12.79 8.62 -8.42
CA PHE A 80 -13.59 9.13 -9.53
C PHE A 80 -13.79 8.09 -10.63
N LEU A 81 -12.71 7.45 -11.10
CA LEU A 81 -12.78 6.48 -12.20
C LEU A 81 -13.65 5.28 -11.85
N MET A 82 -13.59 4.80 -10.61
CA MET A 82 -14.40 3.67 -10.16
C MET A 82 -15.87 4.05 -10.03
N ALA A 83 -16.20 5.27 -9.59
CA ALA A 83 -17.58 5.75 -9.58
C ALA A 83 -18.20 5.79 -11.00
N GLU A 84 -17.44 6.25 -12.01
CA GLU A 84 -17.85 6.23 -13.43
C GLU A 84 -17.98 4.80 -14.00
N LEU A 85 -17.09 3.89 -13.62
CA LEU A 85 -17.17 2.50 -14.08
C LEU A 85 -18.29 1.72 -13.39
N ALA A 86 -18.61 2.05 -12.13
CA ALA A 86 -19.64 1.39 -11.35
C ALA A 86 -21.05 1.58 -11.92
N THR A 87 -21.31 2.68 -12.61
CA THR A 87 -22.59 2.94 -13.28
C THR A 87 -22.73 2.14 -14.58
N ASN A 88 -21.63 1.90 -15.29
CA ASN A 88 -21.65 1.43 -16.68
C ASN A 88 -21.23 -0.04 -16.88
N THR A 89 -20.73 -0.71 -15.83
CA THR A 89 -20.12 -2.06 -15.98
C THR A 89 -20.83 -3.12 -15.14
N PRO A 90 -21.08 -4.33 -15.68
CA PRO A 90 -21.50 -5.48 -14.88
C PRO A 90 -20.43 -5.86 -13.82
N PRO A 91 -20.82 -6.37 -12.64
CA PRO A 91 -19.89 -6.57 -11.52
C PRO A 91 -18.71 -7.50 -11.84
N LEU A 92 -18.98 -8.70 -12.35
CA LEU A 92 -17.91 -9.67 -12.65
C LEU A 92 -16.94 -9.14 -13.72
N LYS A 93 -17.49 -8.45 -14.72
CA LYS A 93 -16.70 -7.81 -15.78
C LYS A 93 -15.86 -6.65 -15.25
N PHE A 94 -16.42 -5.85 -14.33
CA PHE A 94 -15.69 -4.79 -13.63
C PHE A 94 -14.47 -5.35 -12.91
N LEU A 95 -14.65 -6.36 -12.05
CA LEU A 95 -13.55 -6.95 -11.29
C LEU A 95 -12.52 -7.58 -12.23
N ALA A 96 -12.94 -8.35 -13.24
CA ALA A 96 -12.03 -8.93 -14.22
C ALA A 96 -11.19 -7.86 -14.94
N HIS A 97 -11.79 -6.74 -15.37
CA HIS A 97 -11.07 -5.61 -15.98
C HIS A 97 -10.06 -4.96 -15.05
N ARG A 98 -10.33 -4.93 -13.74
CA ARG A 98 -9.39 -4.40 -12.74
C ARG A 98 -8.22 -5.35 -12.49
N LEU A 99 -8.47 -6.65 -12.36
CA LEU A 99 -7.42 -7.65 -12.14
C LEU A 99 -6.43 -7.67 -13.31
N ILE A 100 -6.90 -7.71 -14.56
CA ILE A 100 -6.02 -7.70 -15.74
C ILE A 100 -5.29 -6.36 -15.95
N ARG A 101 -5.73 -5.28 -15.28
CA ARG A 101 -5.07 -3.98 -15.35
C ARG A 101 -3.84 -3.92 -14.45
N ILE A 102 -3.89 -4.60 -13.30
CA ILE A 102 -2.86 -4.59 -12.26
C ILE A 102 -1.86 -5.72 -12.48
N TYR A 103 -2.29 -6.97 -12.35
CA TYR A 103 -1.40 -8.13 -12.22
C TYR A 103 -0.41 -8.36 -13.37
N PRO A 104 -0.81 -8.27 -14.66
CA PRO A 104 0.08 -8.70 -15.74
C PRO A 104 1.38 -7.88 -15.84
N ILE A 105 1.27 -6.55 -15.81
CA ILE A 105 2.46 -5.68 -15.83
C ILE A 105 3.18 -5.69 -14.48
N TYR A 106 2.44 -5.79 -13.37
CA TYR A 106 3.03 -5.94 -12.04
C TYR A 106 3.97 -7.14 -11.96
N TRP A 107 3.50 -8.33 -12.37
CA TRP A 107 4.31 -9.54 -12.41
C TRP A 107 5.49 -9.41 -13.37
N LEU A 108 5.30 -8.80 -14.54
CA LEU A 108 6.42 -8.54 -15.44
C LEU A 108 7.52 -7.71 -14.77
N CYS A 109 7.16 -6.64 -14.06
CA CYS A 109 8.12 -5.81 -13.33
C CYS A 109 8.81 -6.58 -12.21
N VAL A 110 8.05 -7.31 -11.37
CA VAL A 110 8.62 -8.13 -10.28
C VAL A 110 9.60 -9.17 -10.82
N PHE A 111 9.18 -9.96 -11.81
CA PHE A 111 10.05 -10.99 -12.39
C PHE A 111 11.26 -10.40 -13.13
N SER A 112 11.13 -9.19 -13.70
CA SER A 112 12.29 -8.49 -14.26
C SER A 112 13.32 -8.16 -13.17
N VAL A 113 12.87 -7.61 -12.03
CA VAL A 113 13.77 -7.28 -10.90
C VAL A 113 14.40 -8.55 -10.32
N VAL A 114 13.61 -9.61 -10.11
CA VAL A 114 14.11 -10.90 -9.65
C VAL A 114 15.19 -11.43 -10.61
N ALA A 115 14.93 -11.44 -11.92
CA ALA A 115 15.90 -11.89 -12.91
C ALA A 115 17.20 -11.06 -12.88
N PHE A 116 17.11 -9.73 -12.82
CA PHE A 116 18.30 -8.87 -12.69
C PHE A 116 19.05 -9.08 -11.38
N SER A 117 18.36 -9.33 -10.28
CA SER A 117 18.99 -9.61 -8.98
C SER A 117 19.82 -10.91 -9.00
N HIS A 118 19.32 -11.95 -9.68
CA HIS A 118 20.06 -13.19 -9.90
C HIS A 118 21.32 -12.98 -10.75
N LEU A 119 21.23 -12.19 -11.82
CA LEU A 119 22.37 -11.87 -12.68
C LEU A 119 23.41 -11.01 -11.96
N GLY A 120 22.98 -10.16 -11.03
CA GLY A 120 23.84 -9.27 -10.24
C GLY A 120 24.51 -9.93 -9.02
N GLY A 121 24.24 -11.21 -8.74
CA GLY A 121 24.86 -11.95 -7.64
C GLY A 121 24.17 -11.80 -6.27
N SER A 122 23.07 -11.06 -6.17
CA SER A 122 22.28 -10.87 -4.94
C SER A 122 20.82 -11.30 -5.19
N PRO A 123 20.53 -12.62 -5.16
CA PRO A 123 19.23 -13.13 -5.58
C PRO A 123 18.10 -12.75 -4.59
N ILE A 124 17.06 -12.10 -5.10
CA ILE A 124 15.83 -11.77 -4.36
C ILE A 124 14.77 -12.84 -4.64
N LEU A 125 14.21 -13.43 -3.59
CA LEU A 125 13.08 -14.35 -3.69
C LEU A 125 11.77 -13.61 -3.37
N PRO A 126 10.80 -13.56 -4.29
CA PRO A 126 9.52 -12.91 -4.03
C PRO A 126 8.67 -13.74 -3.05
N ASP A 127 8.06 -13.08 -2.07
CA ASP A 127 7.05 -13.71 -1.23
C ASP A 127 5.74 -13.92 -2.01
N LEU A 128 5.06 -15.04 -1.75
CA LEU A 128 3.81 -15.40 -2.43
C LEU A 128 2.69 -14.41 -2.10
N LEU A 129 2.62 -13.93 -0.84
CA LEU A 129 1.59 -12.96 -0.46
C LEU A 129 1.80 -11.62 -1.17
N SER A 130 3.06 -11.19 -1.31
CA SER A 130 3.42 -10.01 -2.08
C SER A 130 3.06 -10.15 -3.56
N LEU A 131 3.34 -11.31 -4.19
CA LEU A 131 2.96 -11.59 -5.58
C LEU A 131 1.45 -11.58 -5.83
N LEU A 132 0.67 -11.95 -4.81
CA LEU A 132 -0.79 -11.95 -4.86
C LEU A 132 -1.40 -10.63 -4.38
N LEU A 133 -0.58 -9.69 -3.89
CA LEU A 133 -1.01 -8.38 -3.36
C LEU A 133 -2.15 -8.50 -2.33
N VAL A 134 -2.18 -9.58 -1.56
CA VAL A 134 -3.23 -9.83 -0.58
C VAL A 134 -2.78 -9.31 0.78
N PRO A 135 -3.60 -8.48 1.46
CA PRO A 135 -3.22 -7.91 2.75
C PRO A 135 -3.16 -8.96 3.86
N GLY A 136 -1.98 -9.09 4.47
CA GLY A 136 -1.73 -10.05 5.55
C GLY A 136 -0.83 -9.52 6.67
N GLY A 137 -0.61 -8.20 6.75
CA GLY A 137 0.40 -7.58 7.62
C GLY A 137 1.68 -7.25 6.85
N THR A 138 2.79 -7.06 7.57
CA THR A 138 4.10 -6.70 7.02
C THR A 138 4.56 -7.71 5.97
N GLN A 139 4.96 -7.22 4.81
CA GLN A 139 5.37 -8.04 3.66
C GLN A 139 6.64 -7.50 3.02
N ALA A 140 7.51 -8.42 2.57
CA ALA A 140 8.72 -8.09 1.83
C ALA A 140 8.38 -7.86 0.36
N TYR A 141 8.30 -6.59 -0.02
CA TYR A 141 7.95 -6.18 -1.38
C TYR A 141 9.19 -5.96 -2.25
N VAL A 142 9.24 -6.65 -3.39
CA VAL A 142 10.41 -6.67 -4.29
C VAL A 142 10.67 -5.31 -4.94
N LEU A 143 9.62 -4.59 -5.35
CA LEU A 143 9.74 -3.27 -5.98
C LEU A 143 9.82 -2.14 -4.94
N GLY A 144 9.51 -2.41 -3.67
CA GLY A 144 9.50 -1.46 -2.55
C GLY A 144 8.36 -0.44 -2.55
N VAL A 145 7.39 -0.56 -3.46
CA VAL A 145 6.28 0.41 -3.64
C VAL A 145 4.90 -0.23 -3.61
N GLU A 146 4.84 -1.55 -3.70
CA GLU A 146 3.63 -2.36 -3.85
C GLU A 146 2.62 -2.19 -2.72
N TRP A 147 3.05 -1.67 -1.57
CA TRP A 147 2.24 -1.47 -0.37
C TRP A 147 0.95 -0.67 -0.62
N THR A 148 0.89 0.16 -1.66
CA THR A 148 -0.34 0.89 -2.05
C THR A 148 -1.33 0.04 -2.85
N LEU A 149 -0.90 -1.04 -3.52
CA LEU A 149 -1.76 -1.87 -4.37
C LEU A 149 -2.78 -2.71 -3.60
N PRO A 150 -2.48 -3.26 -2.40
CA PRO A 150 -3.51 -3.88 -1.56
C PRO A 150 -4.65 -2.92 -1.20
N PHE A 151 -4.37 -1.62 -1.00
CA PHE A 151 -5.42 -0.62 -0.78
C PHE A 151 -6.30 -0.48 -2.03
N GLU A 152 -5.69 -0.36 -3.21
CA GLU A 152 -6.39 -0.26 -4.49
C GLU A 152 -7.26 -1.50 -4.78
N LEU A 153 -6.73 -2.70 -4.57
CA LEU A 153 -7.47 -3.96 -4.76
C LEU A 153 -8.63 -4.11 -3.76
N THR A 154 -8.40 -3.75 -2.49
CA THR A 154 -9.46 -3.75 -1.47
C THR A 154 -10.55 -2.74 -1.83
N PHE A 155 -10.18 -1.55 -2.30
CA PHE A 155 -11.12 -0.56 -2.82
C PHE A 155 -11.94 -1.11 -3.99
N TYR A 156 -11.32 -1.82 -4.93
CA TYR A 156 -12.04 -2.47 -6.03
C TYR A 156 -13.02 -3.54 -5.54
N LEU A 157 -12.68 -4.29 -4.50
CA LEU A 157 -13.61 -5.25 -3.87
C LEU A 157 -14.83 -4.55 -3.25
N ILE A 158 -14.64 -3.40 -2.60
CA ILE A 158 -15.74 -2.60 -2.04
C ILE A 158 -16.65 -2.11 -3.17
N VAL A 159 -16.09 -1.53 -4.23
CA VAL A 159 -16.88 -1.06 -5.38
C VAL A 159 -17.58 -2.23 -6.07
N PHE A 160 -16.89 -3.37 -6.24
CA PHE A 160 -17.49 -4.60 -6.76
C PHE A 160 -18.69 -5.06 -5.91
N ALA A 161 -18.59 -5.00 -4.58
CA ALA A 161 -19.70 -5.33 -3.68
C ALA A 161 -20.88 -4.35 -3.86
N ILE A 162 -20.62 -3.04 -3.93
CA ILE A 162 -21.65 -2.02 -4.19
C ILE A 162 -22.40 -2.29 -5.50
N ILE A 163 -21.66 -2.62 -6.57
CA ILE A 163 -22.20 -2.95 -7.89
C ILE A 163 -23.06 -4.22 -7.82
N THR A 164 -22.56 -5.27 -7.15
CA THR A 164 -23.22 -6.58 -7.02
C THR A 164 -24.50 -6.50 -6.20
N MET A 165 -24.47 -5.75 -5.08
CA MET A 165 -25.62 -5.52 -4.21
C MET A 165 -26.62 -4.49 -4.78
N ARG A 166 -26.39 -3.99 -6.00
CA ARG A 166 -27.23 -2.99 -6.69
C ARG A 166 -27.37 -1.66 -5.93
N LEU A 167 -26.38 -1.32 -5.10
CA LEU A 167 -26.38 -0.10 -4.27
C LEU A 167 -25.81 1.14 -4.99
N ARG A 168 -25.69 1.10 -6.32
CA ARG A 168 -25.07 2.16 -7.14
C ARG A 168 -25.70 3.54 -6.93
N ARG A 169 -27.02 3.61 -6.70
CA ARG A 169 -27.74 4.87 -6.43
C ARG A 169 -27.39 5.49 -5.08
N LEU A 170 -26.95 4.67 -4.12
CA LEU A 170 -26.54 5.11 -2.79
C LEU A 170 -25.04 5.43 -2.73
N LEU A 171 -24.32 5.37 -3.86
CA LEU A 171 -22.87 5.55 -3.89
C LEU A 171 -22.40 6.86 -3.22
N PRO A 172 -23.06 8.04 -3.40
CA PRO A 172 -22.69 9.24 -2.65
C PRO A 172 -22.90 9.10 -1.14
N ILE A 173 -24.00 8.47 -0.72
CA ILE A 173 -24.31 8.25 0.71
C ILE A 173 -23.29 7.29 1.33
N ILE A 174 -22.98 6.19 0.63
CA ILE A 174 -21.97 5.21 1.04
C ILE A 174 -20.59 5.88 1.14
N ALA A 175 -20.22 6.71 0.17
CA ALA A 175 -18.95 7.44 0.18
C ALA A 175 -18.86 8.43 1.36
N ILE A 176 -19.92 9.20 1.64
CA ILE A 176 -19.98 10.10 2.80
C ILE A 176 -19.89 9.31 4.11
N ALA A 177 -20.66 8.23 4.24
CA ALA A 177 -20.64 7.37 5.41
C ALA A 177 -19.27 6.74 5.63
N TRP A 178 -18.59 6.36 4.54
CA TRP A 178 -17.25 5.78 4.59
C TRP A 178 -16.20 6.81 5.00
N VAL A 179 -16.24 8.02 4.43
CA VAL A 179 -15.40 9.16 4.88
C VAL A 179 -15.61 9.43 6.36
N ALA A 180 -16.86 9.56 6.81
CA ALA A 180 -17.18 9.80 8.22
C ALA A 180 -16.67 8.67 9.14
N LEU A 181 -16.78 7.42 8.69
CA LEU A 181 -16.28 6.26 9.44
C LEU A 181 -14.76 6.29 9.59
N ILE A 182 -14.03 6.60 8.51
CA ILE A 182 -12.56 6.75 8.55
C ILE A 182 -12.17 7.85 9.53
N GLU A 183 -12.82 9.02 9.46
CA GLU A 183 -12.57 10.13 10.39
C GLU A 183 -12.83 9.71 11.85
N ILE A 184 -13.97 9.07 12.14
CA ILE A 184 -14.28 8.60 13.50
C ILE A 184 -13.16 7.65 14.00
N PHE A 185 -12.68 6.73 13.16
CA PHE A 185 -11.61 5.81 13.54
C PHE A 185 -10.26 6.51 13.67
N LEU A 186 -10.02 7.57 12.92
CA LEU A 186 -8.81 8.39 13.02
C LEU A 186 -8.68 9.06 14.39
N TRP A 187 -9.79 9.55 14.94
CA TRP A 187 -9.81 10.19 16.27
C TRP A 187 -9.96 9.19 17.42
N THR A 188 -10.75 8.12 17.25
CA THR A 188 -11.07 7.18 18.35
C THR A 188 -10.13 5.99 18.46
N LYS A 189 -9.50 5.59 17.34
CA LYS A 189 -8.62 4.41 17.24
C LYS A 189 -7.38 4.72 16.39
N PRO A 190 -6.57 5.72 16.77
CA PRO A 190 -5.41 6.14 15.99
C PRO A 190 -4.44 4.98 15.72
N GLY A 191 -4.33 3.99 16.61
CA GLY A 191 -3.51 2.80 16.40
C GLY A 191 -3.93 1.91 15.21
N LEU A 192 -5.20 1.92 14.80
CA LEU A 192 -5.68 1.21 13.60
C LEU A 192 -5.28 1.93 12.30
N GLN A 193 -4.90 3.21 12.40
CA GLN A 193 -4.54 4.06 11.27
C GLN A 193 -3.03 4.10 11.01
N GLN A 194 -2.24 3.50 11.90
CA GLN A 194 -0.79 3.47 11.80
C GLN A 194 -0.32 2.22 11.05
N GLY A 195 0.73 2.39 10.26
CA GLY A 195 1.36 1.32 9.49
C GLY A 195 1.00 1.33 8.01
N GLN A 196 2.00 0.99 7.18
CA GLN A 196 1.86 0.87 5.73
C GLN A 196 1.23 -0.47 5.31
N PHE A 197 1.14 -1.43 6.23
CA PHE A 197 0.73 -2.81 5.95
C PHE A 197 -0.43 -3.28 6.85
N PRO A 198 -1.66 -2.75 6.69
CA PRO A 198 -2.78 -3.17 7.52
C PRO A 198 -3.25 -4.59 7.17
N PHE A 199 -3.90 -5.25 8.12
CA PHE A 199 -4.70 -6.45 7.84
C PHE A 199 -5.95 -6.08 7.03
N LEU A 200 -6.52 -7.03 6.28
CA LEU A 200 -7.62 -6.81 5.33
C LEU A 200 -8.75 -5.91 5.85
N LEU A 201 -9.25 -6.13 7.08
CA LEU A 201 -10.38 -5.36 7.60
C LEU A 201 -10.01 -3.92 8.01
N ASN A 202 -8.71 -3.65 8.20
CA ASN A 202 -8.21 -2.33 8.57
C ASN A 202 -7.93 -1.46 7.34
N LEU A 203 -7.64 -2.04 6.16
CA LEU A 203 -7.37 -1.25 4.95
C LEU A 203 -8.47 -0.26 4.59
N PRO A 204 -9.76 -0.66 4.54
CA PRO A 204 -10.85 0.28 4.23
C PRO A 204 -10.94 1.44 5.22
N LEU A 205 -10.51 1.22 6.45
CA LEU A 205 -10.60 2.20 7.53
C LEU A 205 -9.36 3.08 7.64
N SER A 206 -8.28 2.76 6.93
CA SER A 206 -7.03 3.52 6.96
C SER A 206 -7.21 4.94 6.40
N GLN A 207 -6.43 5.89 6.91
CA GLN A 207 -6.32 7.26 6.43
C GLN A 207 -6.06 7.35 4.91
N PHE A 208 -5.34 6.37 4.35
CA PHE A 208 -5.08 6.30 2.91
C PHE A 208 -6.35 6.05 2.09
N SER A 209 -7.32 5.34 2.67
CA SER A 209 -8.62 5.05 2.04
C SER A 209 -9.55 6.26 1.97
N LEU A 210 -9.25 7.33 2.70
CA LEU A 210 -10.04 8.56 2.71
C LEU A 210 -10.16 9.16 1.29
N ALA A 211 -9.04 9.19 0.56
CA ALA A 211 -8.99 9.74 -0.79
C ALA A 211 -9.78 8.90 -1.81
N PHE A 212 -9.75 7.57 -1.69
CA PHE A 212 -10.61 6.69 -2.50
C PHE A 212 -12.09 6.97 -2.23
N ALA A 213 -12.48 6.99 -0.95
CA ALA A 213 -13.86 7.20 -0.53
C ALA A 213 -14.38 8.58 -0.98
N ALA A 214 -13.62 9.64 -0.73
CA ALA A 214 -13.99 10.99 -1.14
C ALA A 214 -13.95 11.17 -2.67
N GLY A 215 -13.05 10.49 -3.38
CA GLY A 215 -13.00 10.49 -4.85
C GLY A 215 -14.28 9.94 -5.50
N LEU A 216 -14.99 9.02 -4.84
CA LEU A 216 -16.30 8.53 -5.30
C LEU A 216 -17.37 9.64 -5.40
N LEU A 217 -17.19 10.76 -4.69
CA LEU A 217 -18.11 11.90 -4.70
C LEU A 217 -17.92 12.82 -5.91
N VAL A 218 -16.78 12.74 -6.61
CA VAL A 218 -16.46 13.66 -7.69
C VAL A 218 -17.53 13.72 -8.79
N PRO A 219 -18.09 12.61 -9.31
CA PRO A 219 -19.14 12.69 -10.32
C PRO A 219 -20.40 13.41 -9.83
N PHE A 220 -20.74 13.24 -8.54
CA PHE A 220 -21.86 13.93 -7.91
C PHE A 220 -21.60 15.43 -7.77
N MET A 221 -20.40 15.82 -7.31
CA MET A 221 -20.00 17.22 -7.16
C MET A 221 -20.04 17.97 -8.49
N VAL A 222 -19.46 17.37 -9.53
CA VAL A 222 -19.47 17.92 -10.90
C VAL A 222 -20.89 17.95 -11.47
N GLY A 223 -21.65 16.85 -11.34
CA GLY A 223 -23.00 16.75 -11.89
C GLY A 223 -24.01 17.70 -11.24
N ARG A 224 -23.78 18.12 -9.99
CA ARG A 224 -24.58 19.13 -9.27
C ARG A 224 -24.11 20.57 -9.50
N GLY A 225 -23.04 20.79 -10.27
CA GLY A 225 -22.48 22.13 -10.48
C GLY A 225 -21.82 22.73 -9.22
N LEU A 226 -21.33 21.89 -8.30
CA LEU A 226 -20.63 22.37 -7.09
C LEU A 226 -19.18 22.80 -7.37
N ILE A 227 -18.69 22.54 -8.59
CA ILE A 227 -17.33 22.87 -9.02
C ILE A 227 -17.41 24.12 -9.89
N GLY A 228 -16.67 25.16 -9.49
CA GLY A 228 -16.66 26.45 -10.18
C GLY A 228 -15.25 27.03 -10.30
N PRO A 229 -15.12 28.28 -10.77
CA PRO A 229 -13.82 28.92 -11.03
C PRO A 229 -12.97 29.13 -9.77
N ALA A 230 -13.59 29.25 -8.59
CA ALA A 230 -12.88 29.38 -7.32
C ALA A 230 -12.38 28.04 -6.74
N THR A 231 -12.94 26.91 -7.17
CA THR A 231 -12.60 25.58 -6.65
C THR A 231 -11.11 25.23 -6.72
N PRO A 232 -10.36 25.49 -7.82
CA PRO A 232 -8.92 25.24 -7.83
C PRO A 232 -8.13 26.07 -6.81
N LEU A 233 -8.57 27.31 -6.53
CA LEU A 233 -7.92 28.15 -5.51
C LEU A 233 -8.19 27.61 -4.10
N ILE A 234 -9.42 27.14 -3.84
CA ILE A 234 -9.76 26.47 -2.58
C ILE A 234 -8.92 25.20 -2.43
N ALA A 235 -8.82 24.37 -3.47
CA ALA A 235 -8.00 23.17 -3.47
C ALA A 235 -6.53 23.50 -3.13
N LEU A 236 -5.95 24.51 -3.77
CA LEU A 236 -4.59 24.96 -3.51
C LEU A 236 -4.42 25.49 -2.08
N ALA A 237 -5.38 26.26 -1.57
CA ALA A 237 -5.36 26.75 -0.20
C ALA A 237 -5.40 25.60 0.81
N MET A 238 -6.24 24.57 0.58
CA MET A 238 -6.29 23.39 1.44
C MET A 238 -4.98 22.61 1.43
N LEU A 239 -4.33 22.47 0.28
CA LEU A 239 -3.01 21.84 0.19
C LEU A 239 -1.93 22.67 0.89
N GLY A 240 -1.92 24.00 0.73
CA GLY A 240 -1.03 24.88 1.49
C GLY A 240 -1.24 24.79 3.00
N CYS A 241 -2.49 24.72 3.45
CA CYS A 241 -2.81 24.50 4.86
C CYS A 241 -2.40 23.09 5.33
N SER A 242 -2.50 22.06 4.49
CA SER A 242 -1.96 20.73 4.80
C SER A 242 -0.44 20.78 5.01
N GLU A 243 0.28 21.56 4.21
CA GLU A 243 1.70 21.82 4.41
C GLU A 243 2.00 22.48 5.75
N ALA A 244 1.29 23.56 6.07
CA ALA A 244 1.44 24.24 7.35
C ALA A 244 1.08 23.37 8.58
N MET A 245 0.09 22.48 8.45
CA MET A 245 -0.41 21.65 9.55
C MET A 245 0.44 20.41 9.83
N ASN A 246 1.35 20.03 8.95
CA ASN A 246 2.08 18.76 9.06
C ASN A 246 2.90 18.62 10.36
N GLY A 247 3.53 19.72 10.80
CA GLY A 247 4.28 19.75 12.06
C GLY A 247 3.41 19.90 13.32
N ILE A 248 2.11 20.18 13.16
CA ILE A 248 1.18 20.50 14.26
C ILE A 248 0.19 19.34 14.48
N SER A 249 -0.44 18.85 13.42
CA SER A 249 -1.41 17.77 13.45
C SER A 249 -1.35 16.96 12.15
N SER A 250 -0.79 15.75 12.23
CA SER A 250 -0.70 14.79 11.11
C SER A 250 -2.09 14.40 10.59
N ILE A 251 -3.06 14.32 11.49
CA ILE A 251 -4.48 14.07 11.18
C ILE A 251 -5.02 15.19 10.29
N LEU A 252 -4.99 16.43 10.77
CA LEU A 252 -5.55 17.57 10.03
C LEU A 252 -4.81 17.79 8.70
N SER A 253 -3.49 17.62 8.69
CA SER A 253 -2.68 17.63 7.47
C SER A 253 -3.20 16.62 6.44
N SER A 254 -3.45 15.39 6.85
CA SER A 254 -3.92 14.31 5.97
C SER A 254 -5.33 14.57 5.42
N VAL A 255 -6.24 15.04 6.27
CA VAL A 255 -7.62 15.40 5.86
C VAL A 255 -7.60 16.52 4.83
N LEU A 256 -6.87 17.61 5.10
CA LEU A 256 -6.74 18.74 4.18
C LEU A 256 -6.11 18.33 2.84
N MET A 257 -5.12 17.44 2.87
CA MET A 257 -4.49 16.90 1.66
C MET A 257 -5.47 16.08 0.82
N GLY A 258 -6.22 15.19 1.47
CA GLY A 258 -7.25 14.36 0.82
C GLY A 258 -8.32 15.21 0.15
N LEU A 259 -8.90 16.16 0.90
CA LEU A 259 -9.93 17.07 0.39
C LEU A 259 -9.40 17.97 -0.74
N GLY A 260 -8.20 18.54 -0.59
CA GLY A 260 -7.55 19.33 -1.62
C GLY A 260 -7.32 18.55 -2.92
N CYS A 261 -6.83 17.30 -2.81
CA CYS A 261 -6.66 16.41 -3.97
C CYS A 261 -8.00 16.09 -4.66
N VAL A 262 -9.05 15.79 -3.89
CA VAL A 262 -10.39 15.51 -4.44
C VAL A 262 -10.96 16.71 -5.18
N LEU A 263 -10.79 17.92 -4.64
CA LEU A 263 -11.21 19.15 -5.32
C LEU A 263 -10.41 19.38 -6.60
N PHE A 264 -9.09 19.13 -6.62
CA PHE A 264 -8.30 19.21 -7.85
C PHE A 264 -8.74 18.20 -8.91
N VAL A 265 -9.02 16.96 -8.51
CA VAL A 265 -9.59 15.94 -9.41
C VAL A 265 -10.94 16.42 -9.95
N ALA A 266 -11.81 16.96 -9.10
CA ALA A 266 -13.11 17.47 -9.52
C ALA A 266 -12.98 18.66 -10.50
N THR A 267 -12.05 19.58 -10.27
CA THR A 267 -11.74 20.68 -11.21
C THR A 267 -11.25 20.14 -12.55
N ALA A 268 -10.33 19.17 -12.56
CA ALA A 268 -9.83 18.57 -13.79
C ALA A 268 -10.93 17.83 -14.57
N VAL A 269 -11.81 17.12 -13.87
CA VAL A 269 -12.99 16.47 -14.49
C VAL A 269 -13.93 17.52 -15.08
N ASN A 270 -14.25 18.59 -14.34
CA ASN A 270 -15.13 19.65 -14.82
C ASN A 270 -14.57 20.33 -16.08
N ALA A 271 -13.31 20.76 -16.04
CA ALA A 271 -12.62 21.35 -17.18
C ALA A 271 -12.57 20.40 -18.40
N GLY A 272 -12.35 19.12 -18.17
CA GLY A 272 -12.32 18.13 -19.24
C GLY A 272 -13.70 17.83 -19.85
N ARG A 273 -14.79 17.96 -19.09
CA ARG A 273 -16.17 17.84 -19.60
C ARG A 273 -16.60 19.07 -20.39
N GLU A 274 -16.16 20.26 -19.97
CA GLU A 274 -16.39 21.52 -20.69
C GLU A 274 -15.52 21.67 -21.94
N GLY A 275 -14.46 20.87 -22.07
CA GLY A 275 -13.54 20.91 -23.21
C GLY A 275 -12.60 22.12 -23.19
N THR A 276 -12.37 22.73 -22.03
CA THR A 276 -11.59 23.98 -21.88
C THR A 276 -10.10 23.81 -22.11
N LEU A 277 -9.58 22.58 -22.07
CA LEU A 277 -8.15 22.29 -22.23
C LEU A 277 -7.87 21.51 -23.53
N HIS A 278 -6.99 22.06 -24.37
CA HIS A 278 -6.57 21.39 -25.59
C HIS A 278 -5.71 20.13 -25.31
N PRO A 279 -5.91 19.04 -26.07
CA PRO A 279 -5.19 17.79 -25.87
C PRO A 279 -3.73 17.89 -26.35
N ARG A 280 -2.79 17.91 -25.41
CA ARG A 280 -1.36 17.69 -25.65
C ARG A 280 -1.05 16.21 -25.52
N ARG A 281 -0.98 15.52 -26.67
CA ARG A 281 -0.85 14.05 -26.74
C ARG A 281 0.37 13.50 -26.01
N SER A 282 1.51 14.21 -26.03
CA SER A 282 2.73 13.81 -25.34
C SER A 282 2.57 13.77 -23.82
N LEU A 283 1.97 14.81 -23.23
CA LEU A 283 1.72 14.88 -21.79
C LEU A 283 0.65 13.88 -21.35
N ALA A 284 -0.36 13.65 -22.21
CA ALA A 284 -1.37 12.62 -21.97
C ALA A 284 -0.76 11.20 -21.94
N ALA A 285 0.26 10.94 -22.79
CA ALA A 285 0.95 9.65 -22.81
C ALA A 285 1.69 9.35 -21.50
N LEU A 286 2.29 10.37 -20.85
CA LEU A 286 2.88 10.20 -19.52
C LEU A 286 1.84 9.80 -18.47
N GLY A 287 0.61 10.32 -18.58
CA GLY A 287 -0.52 9.88 -17.76
C GLY A 287 -0.91 8.43 -18.03
N ASP A 288 -0.92 8.00 -19.29
CA ASP A 288 -1.21 6.62 -19.65
C ASP A 288 -0.16 5.64 -19.09
N TRP A 289 1.11 6.03 -19.09
CA TRP A 289 2.24 5.24 -18.56
C TRP A 289 2.45 5.40 -17.04
N SER A 290 1.62 6.17 -16.35
CA SER A 290 1.80 6.48 -14.92
C SER A 290 1.93 5.24 -14.04
N TYR A 291 1.20 4.16 -14.37
CA TYR A 291 1.24 2.91 -13.61
C TYR A 291 2.55 2.14 -13.82
N ALA A 292 3.03 2.08 -15.08
CA ALA A 292 4.33 1.49 -15.38
C ALA A 292 5.46 2.27 -14.69
N LEU A 293 5.42 3.61 -14.74
CA LEU A 293 6.38 4.46 -14.02
C LEU A 293 6.37 4.17 -12.51
N TYR A 294 5.17 4.09 -11.93
CA TYR A 294 5.01 3.73 -10.53
C TYR A 294 5.65 2.37 -10.19
N LEU A 295 5.55 1.35 -11.04
CA LEU A 295 6.17 0.04 -10.75
C LEU A 295 7.69 0.03 -10.90
N VAL A 296 8.25 0.75 -11.87
CA VAL A 296 9.68 0.62 -12.22
C VAL A 296 10.58 1.64 -11.52
N HIS A 297 10.04 2.74 -11.01
CA HIS A 297 10.89 3.86 -10.58
C HIS A 297 11.82 3.52 -9.42
N VAL A 298 11.33 2.92 -8.33
CA VAL A 298 12.19 2.56 -7.19
C VAL A 298 13.28 1.56 -7.57
N PRO A 299 12.99 0.43 -8.26
CA PRO A 299 14.04 -0.48 -8.71
C PRO A 299 15.10 0.20 -9.57
N VAL A 300 14.68 1.06 -10.51
CA VAL A 300 15.61 1.80 -11.39
C VAL A 300 16.44 2.80 -10.58
N ILE A 301 15.84 3.55 -9.65
CA ILE A 301 16.54 4.51 -8.78
C ILE A 301 17.57 3.78 -7.92
N ARG A 302 17.20 2.67 -7.29
CA ARG A 302 18.10 1.86 -6.45
C ARG A 302 19.28 1.32 -7.26
N ALA A 303 19.03 0.81 -8.47
CA ALA A 303 20.08 0.35 -9.37
C ALA A 303 21.04 1.48 -9.80
N LEU A 304 20.51 2.68 -10.07
CA LEU A 304 21.36 3.84 -10.37
C LEU A 304 22.24 4.23 -9.18
N CYS A 305 21.67 4.23 -7.97
CA CYS A 305 22.41 4.57 -6.75
C CYS A 305 23.50 3.53 -6.42
N SER A 306 23.32 2.26 -6.79
CA SER A 306 24.33 1.21 -6.58
C SER A 306 25.43 1.19 -7.64
N ILE A 307 25.10 1.49 -8.90
CA ILE A 307 26.05 1.38 -10.02
C ILE A 307 26.84 2.68 -10.23
N ILE A 308 26.26 3.85 -9.96
CA ILE A 308 26.92 5.14 -10.23
C ILE A 308 27.99 5.43 -9.16
N PRO A 309 29.27 5.60 -9.53
CA PRO A 309 30.35 5.84 -8.58
C PRO A 309 30.18 7.13 -7.77
N THR A 310 30.73 7.15 -6.55
CA THR A 310 30.74 8.32 -5.65
C THR A 310 31.43 9.56 -6.23
N SER A 311 32.28 9.39 -7.25
CA SER A 311 32.92 10.50 -7.96
C SER A 311 31.96 11.34 -8.81
N ILE A 312 30.77 10.81 -9.14
CA ILE A 312 29.76 11.55 -9.89
C ILE A 312 29.03 12.53 -8.96
N PRO A 313 28.88 13.82 -9.34
CA PRO A 313 28.21 14.81 -8.50
C PRO A 313 26.79 14.38 -8.14
N ILE A 314 26.42 14.58 -6.87
CA ILE A 314 25.12 14.17 -6.32
C ILE A 314 23.92 14.72 -7.12
N MET A 315 23.99 15.97 -7.59
CA MET A 315 22.92 16.54 -8.40
C MET A 315 22.77 15.83 -9.75
N THR A 316 23.87 15.36 -10.35
CA THR A 316 23.82 14.57 -11.59
C THR A 316 23.12 13.23 -11.33
N LEU A 317 23.45 12.56 -10.22
CA LEU A 317 22.76 11.34 -9.80
C LEU A 317 21.27 11.60 -9.54
N TRP A 318 20.91 12.71 -8.89
CA TRP A 318 19.52 13.06 -8.61
C TRP A 318 18.71 13.31 -9.89
N PHE A 319 19.25 14.06 -10.86
CA PHE A 319 18.61 14.23 -12.17
C PHE A 319 18.52 12.91 -12.95
N ALA A 320 19.52 12.04 -12.85
CA ALA A 320 19.47 10.70 -13.44
C ALA A 320 18.39 9.82 -12.78
N ALA A 321 18.28 9.86 -11.45
CA ALA A 321 17.27 9.16 -10.67
C ALA A 321 15.83 9.61 -10.97
N ILE A 322 15.64 10.76 -11.62
CA ILE A 322 14.32 11.22 -12.12
C ILE A 322 14.14 10.82 -13.59
N SER A 323 15.10 11.18 -14.43
CA SER A 323 14.96 11.07 -15.89
C SER A 323 15.00 9.63 -16.40
N VAL A 324 15.83 8.76 -15.82
CA VAL A 324 15.99 7.38 -16.28
C VAL A 324 14.74 6.53 -15.97
N PRO A 325 14.13 6.57 -14.76
CA PRO A 325 12.83 5.93 -14.55
C PRO A 325 11.75 6.36 -15.54
N ILE A 326 11.67 7.65 -15.85
CA ILE A 326 10.70 8.17 -16.82
C ILE A 326 10.97 7.58 -18.20
N ALA A 327 12.24 7.49 -18.62
CA ALA A 327 12.63 6.88 -19.89
C ALA A 327 12.28 5.37 -19.93
N VAL A 328 12.59 4.62 -18.87
CA VAL A 328 12.25 3.19 -18.75
C VAL A 328 10.73 2.99 -18.77
N ALA A 329 9.97 3.89 -18.14
CA ALA A 329 8.52 3.85 -18.12
C ALA A 329 7.89 4.05 -19.51
N VAL A 330 8.57 4.69 -20.46
CA VAL A 330 8.08 4.75 -21.85
C VAL A 330 8.00 3.35 -22.46
N LEU A 331 9.02 2.51 -22.23
CA LEU A 331 9.06 1.14 -22.73
C LEU A 331 8.03 0.27 -22.01
N PHE A 332 8.10 0.21 -20.67
CA PHE A 332 7.18 -0.59 -19.86
C PHE A 332 5.74 -0.12 -20.00
N GLY A 333 5.50 1.18 -20.17
CA GLY A 333 4.18 1.75 -20.39
C GLY A 333 3.57 1.37 -21.74
N LYS A 334 4.39 1.27 -22.80
CA LYS A 334 3.92 0.72 -24.09
C LYS A 334 3.55 -0.76 -23.97
N ILE A 335 4.37 -1.54 -23.26
CA ILE A 335 4.12 -2.96 -23.00
C ILE A 335 2.82 -3.12 -22.18
N ASP A 336 2.67 -2.35 -21.10
CA ASP A 336 1.48 -2.32 -20.25
C ASP A 336 0.20 -2.07 -21.07
N LEU A 337 0.17 -0.99 -21.84
CA LEU A 337 -0.99 -0.65 -22.66
C LEU A 337 -1.31 -1.71 -23.70
N TRP A 338 -0.30 -2.33 -24.31
CA TRP A 338 -0.49 -3.44 -25.24
C TRP A 338 -1.06 -4.68 -24.54
N MET A 339 -0.46 -5.11 -23.42
CA MET A 339 -0.91 -6.25 -22.63
C MET A 339 -2.36 -6.06 -22.16
N TYR A 340 -2.66 -4.89 -21.60
CA TYR A 340 -4.00 -4.56 -21.12
C TYR A 340 -5.02 -4.57 -22.27
N LYS A 341 -4.72 -3.96 -23.42
CA LYS A 341 -5.64 -3.97 -24.58
C LYS A 341 -5.89 -5.40 -25.08
N ALA A 342 -4.84 -6.21 -25.19
CA ALA A 342 -4.93 -7.60 -25.60
C ALA A 342 -5.81 -8.42 -24.64
N LEU A 343 -5.51 -8.38 -23.34
CA LEU A 343 -6.25 -9.10 -22.31
C LEU A 343 -7.68 -8.59 -22.18
N LYS A 344 -7.89 -7.27 -22.23
CA LYS A 344 -9.23 -6.67 -22.19
C LYS A 344 -10.10 -7.16 -23.34
N SER A 345 -9.53 -7.23 -24.56
CA SER A 345 -10.28 -7.74 -25.72
C SER A 345 -10.69 -9.21 -25.56
N ARG A 346 -9.87 -10.03 -24.91
CA ARG A 346 -10.20 -11.44 -24.59
C ARG A 346 -11.28 -11.53 -23.53
N VAL A 347 -11.16 -10.76 -22.44
CA VAL A 347 -12.17 -10.68 -21.37
C VAL A 347 -13.49 -10.11 -21.89
N ASP A 348 -13.47 -9.18 -22.83
CA ASP A 348 -14.69 -8.62 -23.43
C ASP A 348 -15.45 -9.62 -24.31
N ARG A 349 -14.74 -10.61 -24.90
CA ARG A 349 -15.32 -11.67 -25.74
C ARG A 349 -15.65 -12.94 -24.95
N SER A 350 -15.13 -13.09 -23.74
CA SER A 350 -15.33 -14.29 -22.93
C SER A 350 -16.71 -14.32 -22.28
N GLY A 351 -17.24 -15.53 -22.08
CA GLY A 351 -18.51 -15.74 -21.38
C GLY A 351 -18.43 -15.53 -19.87
N HIS A 352 -19.62 -15.53 -19.25
CA HIS A 352 -19.82 -15.35 -17.81
C HIS A 352 -18.98 -16.31 -16.95
N ALA A 353 -18.82 -17.57 -17.38
CA ALA A 353 -18.07 -18.58 -16.63
C ALA A 353 -16.62 -18.17 -16.36
N LEU A 354 -15.94 -17.55 -17.33
CA LEU A 354 -14.56 -17.06 -17.12
C LEU A 354 -14.53 -15.91 -16.11
N HIS A 355 -15.44 -14.93 -16.24
CA HIS A 355 -15.49 -13.79 -15.32
C HIS A 355 -15.79 -14.25 -13.89
N PHE A 356 -16.73 -15.19 -13.75
CA PHE A 356 -17.07 -15.79 -12.47
C PHE A 356 -15.90 -16.57 -11.88
N GLY A 357 -15.23 -17.42 -12.67
CA GLY A 357 -14.06 -18.18 -12.22
C GLY A 357 -12.91 -17.28 -11.74
N LEU A 358 -12.59 -16.22 -12.50
CA LEU A 358 -11.57 -15.23 -12.10
C LEU A 358 -11.96 -14.52 -10.80
N ALA A 359 -13.21 -14.08 -10.69
CA ALA A 359 -13.71 -13.41 -9.49
C ALA A 359 -13.67 -14.33 -8.26
N MET A 360 -14.15 -15.58 -8.38
CA MET A 360 -14.16 -16.54 -7.28
C MET A 360 -12.75 -16.94 -6.87
N CYS A 361 -11.85 -17.21 -7.82
CA CYS A 361 -10.45 -17.51 -7.52
C CYS A 361 -9.80 -16.37 -6.72
N PHE A 362 -9.99 -15.12 -7.17
CA PHE A 362 -9.46 -13.97 -6.45
C PHE A 362 -10.08 -13.80 -5.06
N LEU A 363 -11.41 -13.87 -4.94
CA LEU A 363 -12.11 -13.73 -3.66
C LEU A 363 -11.74 -14.83 -2.65
N LEU A 364 -11.65 -16.08 -3.09
CA LEU A 364 -11.25 -17.20 -2.24
C LEU A 364 -9.79 -17.05 -1.79
N THR A 365 -8.91 -16.56 -2.67
CA THR A 365 -7.50 -16.29 -2.32
C THR A 365 -7.41 -15.19 -1.26
N VAL A 366 -8.11 -14.07 -1.47
CA VAL A 366 -8.16 -12.96 -0.50
C VAL A 366 -8.74 -13.42 0.84
N ALA A 367 -9.87 -14.14 0.82
CA ALA A 367 -10.52 -14.63 2.03
C ALA A 367 -9.65 -15.65 2.79
N GLY A 368 -9.04 -16.60 2.09
CA GLY A 368 -8.19 -17.63 2.69
C GLY A 368 -6.94 -17.05 3.37
N VAL A 369 -6.23 -16.15 2.68
CA VAL A 369 -5.05 -15.47 3.25
C VAL A 369 -5.45 -14.55 4.40
N ALA A 370 -6.54 -13.80 4.28
CA ALA A 370 -7.00 -12.95 5.36
C ALA A 370 -7.39 -13.77 6.59
N ALA A 371 -8.12 -14.87 6.41
CA ALA A 371 -8.46 -15.79 7.49
C ALA A 371 -7.20 -16.34 8.18
N TYR A 372 -6.23 -16.82 7.41
CA TYR A 372 -4.95 -17.29 7.93
C TYR A 372 -4.21 -16.20 8.72
N SER A 373 -4.14 -14.98 8.18
CA SER A 373 -3.48 -13.84 8.83
C SER A 373 -4.16 -13.47 10.15
N TYR A 374 -5.50 -13.44 10.19
CA TYR A 374 -6.25 -13.17 11.42
C TYR A 374 -6.13 -14.30 12.44
N ILE A 375 -6.13 -15.56 12.01
CA ILE A 375 -5.88 -16.72 12.91
C ILE A 375 -4.53 -16.55 13.59
N ASN A 376 -3.48 -16.16 12.86
CA ASN A 376 -2.16 -15.93 13.43
C ASN A 376 -2.14 -14.76 14.42
N VAL A 377 -2.85 -13.68 14.14
CA VAL A 377 -3.02 -12.58 15.11
C VAL A 377 -3.73 -13.05 16.38
N PHE A 378 -4.79 -13.86 16.25
CA PHE A 378 -5.52 -14.39 17.41
C PHE A 378 -4.66 -15.37 18.22
N ARG A 379 -3.90 -16.24 17.56
CA ARG A 379 -2.92 -17.13 18.21
C ARG A 379 -1.87 -16.33 18.98
N ALA A 380 -1.28 -15.31 18.35
CA ALA A 380 -0.30 -14.44 18.99
C ALA A 380 -0.89 -13.74 20.24
N LYS A 381 -2.13 -13.25 20.16
CA LYS A 381 -2.82 -12.65 21.31
C LYS A 381 -3.14 -13.66 22.41
N ALA A 382 -3.56 -14.86 22.07
CA ALA A 382 -3.87 -15.92 23.04
C ALA A 382 -2.60 -16.32 23.80
N ALA A 383 -1.52 -16.61 23.07
CA ALA A 383 -0.24 -16.94 23.67
C ALA A 383 0.37 -15.79 24.48
N ALA A 384 0.17 -14.53 24.07
CA ALA A 384 0.54 -13.38 24.88
C ALA A 384 -0.24 -13.32 26.21
N ALA A 385 -1.51 -13.74 26.22
CA ALA A 385 -2.31 -13.83 27.44
C ALA A 385 -1.82 -14.96 28.37
N ASP A 386 -1.37 -16.08 27.81
CA ASP A 386 -0.86 -17.23 28.57
C ASP A 386 0.40 -16.90 29.36
N VAL A 387 1.32 -16.12 28.77
CA VAL A 387 2.58 -15.71 29.42
C VAL A 387 2.46 -14.42 30.24
N ALA A 388 1.35 -13.68 30.14
CA ALA A 388 1.17 -12.40 30.84
C ALA A 388 1.27 -12.51 32.39
N PRO A 389 0.75 -13.55 33.07
CA PRO A 389 0.95 -13.72 34.52
C PRO A 389 2.42 -13.88 34.91
N MET A 390 3.19 -14.64 34.12
CA MET A 390 4.63 -14.80 34.32
C MET A 390 5.34 -13.46 34.14
N ALA A 391 5.04 -12.75 33.06
CA ALA A 391 5.65 -11.46 32.76
C ALA A 391 5.37 -10.41 33.85
N ARG A 392 4.16 -10.38 34.41
CA ARG A 392 3.82 -9.50 35.55
C ARG A 392 4.58 -9.84 36.84
N ARG A 393 4.91 -11.11 37.08
CA ARG A 393 5.77 -11.49 38.22
C ARG A 393 7.19 -10.99 38.03
N ILE A 394 7.74 -11.16 36.83
CA ILE A 394 9.07 -10.64 36.47
C ILE A 394 9.09 -9.12 36.66
N ASP A 395 8.08 -8.42 36.14
CA ASP A 395 7.93 -6.97 36.30
C ASP A 395 7.92 -6.51 37.78
N ALA A 396 7.19 -7.24 38.63
CA ALA A 396 7.12 -6.95 40.06
C ALA A 396 8.46 -7.13 40.80
N VAL A 397 9.28 -8.10 40.40
CA VAL A 397 10.62 -8.34 40.99
C VAL A 397 11.64 -7.34 40.44
N MET A 398 11.57 -7.05 39.15
CA MET A 398 12.46 -6.12 38.45
C MET A 398 12.33 -4.69 38.98
N LYS A 399 11.14 -4.27 39.44
CA LYS A 399 10.87 -2.96 40.06
C LYS A 399 11.32 -1.76 39.21
N GLY A 400 11.25 -1.85 37.89
CA GLY A 400 11.65 -0.75 37.01
C GLY A 400 13.09 -0.78 36.52
N ASP A 401 13.93 -1.66 37.07
CA ASP A 401 15.35 -1.72 36.72
C ASP A 401 15.63 -2.82 35.67
N LEU A 402 15.75 -2.42 34.40
CA LEU A 402 16.01 -3.34 33.29
C LEU A 402 17.35 -4.09 33.39
N SER A 403 18.30 -3.62 34.21
CA SER A 403 19.56 -4.36 34.45
C SER A 403 19.32 -5.64 35.26
N ARG A 404 18.22 -5.69 36.03
CA ARG A 404 17.82 -6.83 36.86
C ARG A 404 16.89 -7.81 36.17
N LEU A 405 16.68 -7.66 34.86
CA LEU A 405 15.72 -8.49 34.12
C LEU A 405 16.04 -10.00 34.22
N SER A 406 17.32 -10.37 34.14
CA SER A 406 17.77 -11.76 34.32
C SER A 406 17.55 -12.28 35.75
N GLU A 407 17.89 -11.48 36.76
CA GLU A 407 17.63 -11.80 38.18
C GLU A 407 16.12 -12.01 38.44
N ALA A 408 15.28 -11.13 37.88
CA ALA A 408 13.83 -11.19 38.00
C ALA A 408 13.24 -12.41 37.28
N ALA A 409 13.78 -12.80 36.12
CA ALA A 409 13.39 -14.01 35.41
C ALA A 409 13.72 -15.28 36.20
N ASN A 410 14.92 -15.36 36.77
CA ASN A 410 15.32 -16.47 37.64
C ASN A 410 14.42 -16.56 38.89
N ALA A 411 14.11 -15.42 39.53
CA ALA A 411 13.20 -15.36 40.67
C ALA A 411 11.76 -15.77 40.31
N ALA A 412 11.35 -15.61 39.04
CA ALA A 412 10.07 -16.06 38.53
C ALA A 412 10.04 -17.56 38.17
N GLY A 413 11.15 -18.28 38.38
CA GLY A 413 11.26 -19.72 38.15
C GLY A 413 11.72 -20.12 36.75
N LEU A 414 12.19 -19.17 35.93
CA LEU A 414 12.76 -19.45 34.62
C LEU A 414 14.23 -19.87 34.73
N ARG A 415 14.72 -20.63 33.75
CA ARG A 415 16.11 -21.11 33.70
C ARG A 415 16.82 -20.56 32.48
N PHE A 416 17.98 -19.95 32.67
CA PHE A 416 18.76 -19.43 31.55
C PHE A 416 19.18 -20.58 30.62
N ASP A 417 19.05 -20.38 29.32
CA ASP A 417 19.35 -21.37 28.28
C ASP A 417 20.06 -20.68 27.11
N ASP A 418 21.34 -21.00 26.92
CA ASP A 418 22.22 -20.41 25.91
C ASP A 418 21.97 -20.95 24.50
N THR A 419 21.17 -22.01 24.36
CA THR A 419 20.72 -22.50 23.06
C THR A 419 19.66 -21.59 22.44
N ILE A 420 19.04 -20.73 23.24
CA ILE A 420 18.08 -19.72 22.81
C ILE A 420 18.85 -18.42 22.52
N LYS A 421 18.69 -17.89 21.30
CA LYS A 421 19.33 -16.64 20.86
C LYS A 421 18.31 -15.68 20.29
N GLY A 422 18.62 -14.39 20.28
CA GLY A 422 17.75 -13.40 19.64
C GLY A 422 18.39 -12.03 19.59
N TYR A 423 17.82 -11.15 18.77
CA TYR A 423 18.31 -9.81 18.52
C TYR A 423 17.17 -8.87 18.13
N PHE A 424 17.31 -7.57 18.42
CA PHE A 424 16.41 -6.53 17.90
C PHE A 424 16.98 -5.95 16.60
N ASP A 425 16.30 -6.16 15.49
CA ASP A 425 16.69 -5.57 14.20
C ASP A 425 16.41 -4.07 14.19
N ASN A 426 15.30 -3.64 14.80
CA ASN A 426 14.94 -2.24 14.94
C ASN A 426 13.98 -2.02 16.11
N ALA A 427 14.15 -0.91 16.82
CA ALA A 427 13.19 -0.42 17.79
C ALA A 427 13.01 1.09 17.60
N TYR A 428 11.80 1.51 17.20
CA TYR A 428 11.53 2.93 16.99
C TYR A 428 10.17 3.34 17.52
N LEU A 429 10.10 4.60 17.96
CA LEU A 429 8.88 5.20 18.48
C LEU A 429 7.93 5.53 17.32
N THR A 430 6.71 5.02 17.40
CA THR A 430 5.60 5.43 16.52
C THR A 430 4.69 6.41 17.27
N GLN A 431 3.70 6.98 16.59
CA GLN A 431 2.70 7.83 17.25
C GLN A 431 1.79 7.04 18.22
N GLY A 432 1.68 5.71 18.06
CA GLY A 432 0.77 4.85 18.82
C GLY A 432 1.43 3.89 19.81
N GLY A 433 2.76 3.85 19.86
CA GLY A 433 3.50 2.85 20.63
C GLY A 433 4.97 2.71 20.21
N ILE A 434 5.68 1.79 20.83
CA ILE A 434 7.01 1.38 20.35
C ILE A 434 6.83 0.25 19.35
N HIS A 435 7.40 0.40 18.15
CA HIS A 435 7.46 -0.69 17.19
C HIS A 435 8.82 -1.36 17.32
N THR A 436 8.80 -2.67 17.49
CA THR A 436 10.00 -3.48 17.62
C THR A 436 9.97 -4.60 16.59
N GLU A 437 11.07 -4.72 15.88
CA GLU A 437 11.38 -5.80 14.97
C GLU A 437 12.67 -6.48 15.43
N GLY A 438 12.76 -7.78 15.24
CA GLY A 438 13.90 -8.57 15.68
C GLY A 438 13.67 -10.02 15.46
N TRP A 439 14.63 -10.88 15.77
CA TRP A 439 14.51 -12.32 15.62
C TRP A 439 14.85 -13.08 16.89
N ALA A 440 14.42 -14.33 16.93
CA ALA A 440 14.68 -15.26 18.04
C ALA A 440 14.94 -16.63 17.42
N ALA A 441 15.87 -17.42 17.96
CA ALA A 441 16.29 -18.73 17.47
C ALA A 441 16.35 -19.70 18.66
N ASP A 442 15.99 -20.97 18.44
CA ASP A 442 16.29 -22.06 19.37
C ASP A 442 17.14 -23.05 18.58
N THR A 443 18.40 -23.18 18.97
CA THR A 443 19.40 -24.00 18.28
C THR A 443 19.28 -25.49 18.62
N THR A 444 18.33 -25.86 19.48
CA THR A 444 18.04 -27.27 19.75
C THR A 444 17.32 -27.94 18.57
N PRO A 445 17.49 -29.26 18.36
CA PRO A 445 16.75 -30.01 17.34
C PRO A 445 15.23 -29.99 17.54
N ALA A 446 14.78 -29.75 18.78
CA ALA A 446 13.36 -29.68 19.13
C ALA A 446 12.69 -28.39 18.62
N ARG A 447 13.46 -27.32 18.37
CA ARG A 447 12.99 -26.01 17.90
C ARG A 447 11.75 -25.56 18.68
N ARG A 448 11.92 -25.37 19.99
CA ARG A 448 10.83 -25.02 20.90
C ARG A 448 10.16 -23.72 20.45
N GLU A 449 8.85 -23.66 20.64
CA GLU A 449 8.10 -22.42 20.46
C GLU A 449 8.58 -21.39 21.47
N LEU A 450 8.87 -20.17 20.98
CA LEU A 450 9.37 -19.08 21.80
C LEU A 450 8.33 -17.97 21.91
N HIS A 451 8.05 -17.58 23.14
CA HIS A 451 7.33 -16.37 23.48
C HIS A 451 8.32 -15.23 23.67
N VAL A 452 7.97 -14.04 23.18
CA VAL A 452 8.77 -12.83 23.34
C VAL A 452 8.03 -11.92 24.32
N LEU A 453 8.60 -11.74 25.51
CA LEU A 453 8.11 -10.83 26.55
C LEU A 453 8.82 -9.49 26.43
N PHE A 454 8.09 -8.42 26.15
CA PHE A 454 8.67 -7.11 25.95
C PHE A 454 8.54 -6.25 27.20
N PHE A 455 9.64 -5.59 27.54
CA PHE A 455 9.74 -4.64 28.62
C PHE A 455 10.19 -3.30 28.06
N TYR A 456 9.45 -2.24 28.40
CA TYR A 456 9.71 -0.90 27.94
C TYR A 456 9.56 0.08 29.11
N CYS A 457 10.48 1.03 29.25
CA CYS A 457 10.56 1.91 30.43
C CYS A 457 10.65 1.13 31.76
N GLY A 458 11.29 -0.05 31.77
CA GLY A 458 11.33 -0.90 32.96
C GLY A 458 9.95 -1.45 33.38
N ARG A 459 9.00 -1.57 32.45
CA ARG A 459 7.71 -2.22 32.71
C ARG A 459 7.34 -3.22 31.65
N TYR A 460 6.60 -4.25 32.02
CA TYR A 460 6.03 -5.17 31.04
C TYR A 460 5.08 -4.42 30.09
N ALA A 461 5.40 -4.44 28.80
CA ALA A 461 4.68 -3.73 27.75
C ALA A 461 3.75 -4.63 26.94
N GLY A 462 4.09 -5.92 26.82
CA GLY A 462 3.27 -6.91 26.14
C GLY A 462 4.08 -8.13 25.72
N ALA A 463 3.43 -9.08 25.09
CA ALA A 463 4.07 -10.29 24.60
C ALA A 463 3.61 -10.64 23.20
N SER A 464 4.41 -11.42 22.50
CA SER A 464 4.08 -11.99 21.20
C SER A 464 4.58 -13.42 21.11
N LEU A 465 4.03 -14.20 20.19
CA LEU A 465 4.70 -15.38 19.66
C LEU A 465 5.67 -14.96 18.57
N THR A 466 6.73 -15.73 18.42
CA THR A 466 7.51 -15.70 17.19
C THR A 466 6.67 -16.34 16.05
N PRO A 467 6.66 -15.78 14.83
CA PRO A 467 5.85 -16.31 13.72
C PRO A 467 6.14 -17.77 13.36
N GLU A 468 5.18 -18.40 12.67
CA GLU A 468 5.13 -19.85 12.38
C GLU A 468 6.26 -20.38 11.46
N ARG A 469 7.11 -19.53 10.86
CA ARG A 469 8.27 -19.99 10.05
C ARG A 469 9.60 -19.63 10.72
N ARG A 470 10.26 -20.64 11.30
CA ARG A 470 11.50 -20.53 12.11
C ARG A 470 12.45 -21.70 11.83
N PRO A 471 13.30 -21.71 10.79
CA PRO A 471 14.27 -22.78 10.59
C PRO A 471 15.53 -22.47 11.41
N ASP A 472 15.37 -22.24 12.72
CA ASP A 472 16.36 -21.72 13.68
C ASP A 472 17.16 -20.49 13.20
N VAL A 473 16.45 -19.55 12.57
CA VAL A 473 16.92 -18.25 12.07
C VAL A 473 18.13 -18.35 11.14
N ALA A 474 18.04 -19.41 10.32
CA ALA A 474 19.04 -19.89 9.37
C ALA A 474 20.38 -20.29 10.02
N SER A 475 20.31 -20.74 11.28
CA SER A 475 21.39 -21.06 12.22
C SER A 475 22.26 -19.87 12.65
N VAL A 476 21.58 -18.73 12.85
CA VAL A 476 22.10 -17.52 13.51
C VAL A 476 22.95 -16.63 12.56
N VAL A 477 22.32 -16.25 11.45
CA VAL A 477 22.55 -15.01 10.68
C VAL A 477 23.93 -14.84 9.99
N HIS A 478 24.09 -15.40 8.78
CA HIS A 478 24.93 -14.81 7.71
C HIS A 478 24.05 -14.70 6.43
N SER A 479 23.48 -13.51 6.20
CA SER A 479 22.18 -13.19 5.56
C SER A 479 22.08 -13.39 4.02
N GLU A 480 20.90 -13.36 3.35
CA GLU A 480 20.17 -12.11 3.01
C GLU A 480 18.64 -12.21 2.83
N ASN A 481 17.95 -13.34 3.06
CA ASN A 481 16.48 -13.37 2.98
C ASN A 481 15.85 -14.04 4.23
N SER A 482 15.48 -13.17 5.18
CA SER A 482 14.97 -13.40 6.54
C SER A 482 13.91 -14.49 6.67
N ASN A 483 14.18 -15.53 7.46
CA ASN A 483 13.16 -16.53 7.83
C ASN A 483 12.62 -16.29 9.25
N LEU A 484 12.01 -15.11 9.35
CA LEU A 484 11.15 -14.53 10.38
C LEU A 484 11.68 -14.45 11.81
N GLY A 485 11.59 -13.22 12.29
CA GLY A 485 11.59 -12.86 13.68
C GLY A 485 10.23 -12.29 14.13
N PHE A 486 10.17 -11.55 15.23
CA PHE A 486 8.96 -10.85 15.67
C PHE A 486 8.92 -9.43 15.08
N SER A 487 7.73 -8.95 14.73
CA SER A 487 7.45 -7.54 14.44
C SER A 487 6.16 -7.20 15.15
N ILE A 488 6.25 -6.32 16.15
CA ILE A 488 5.11 -5.97 17.01
C ILE A 488 5.16 -4.48 17.36
N THR A 489 3.98 -3.86 17.33
CA THR A 489 3.78 -2.54 17.92
C THR A 489 3.09 -2.68 19.26
N LEU A 490 3.76 -2.22 20.31
CA LEU A 490 3.25 -2.25 21.67
C LEU A 490 2.79 -0.85 22.08
N PRO A 491 1.58 -0.69 22.63
CA PRO A 491 1.06 0.61 23.03
C PRO A 491 1.90 1.22 24.16
N PHE A 492 2.04 2.55 24.16
CA PHE A 492 2.73 3.24 25.25
C PHE A 492 1.91 3.19 26.54
N ALA A 493 2.48 2.58 27.58
CA ALA A 493 2.07 2.90 28.96
C ALA A 493 2.74 4.19 29.45
N ARG A 494 3.99 4.43 29.02
CA ARG A 494 4.81 5.62 29.25
C ARG A 494 5.74 5.79 28.06
N ARG A 495 6.13 7.02 27.71
CA ARG A 495 7.09 7.30 26.63
C ARG A 495 8.48 7.51 27.23
N CYS A 496 9.44 6.68 26.84
CA CYS A 496 10.86 6.79 27.21
C CYS A 496 11.71 6.73 25.93
N ASP A 497 13.01 6.53 26.07
CA ASP A 497 13.89 6.35 24.92
C ASP A 497 13.66 4.97 24.29
N ALA A 498 13.84 4.81 22.98
CA ALA A 498 13.79 3.51 22.31
C ALA A 498 14.83 2.53 22.89
N HIS A 499 15.93 3.05 23.46
CA HIS A 499 16.95 2.28 24.17
C HIS A 499 16.45 1.59 25.45
N ASP A 500 15.32 2.04 26.01
CA ASP A 500 14.72 1.42 27.20
C ASP A 500 13.84 0.19 26.85
N ALA A 501 13.97 -0.35 25.64
CA ALA A 501 13.32 -1.57 25.20
C ALA A 501 14.23 -2.79 25.38
N LYS A 502 13.77 -3.76 26.18
CA LYS A 502 14.37 -5.10 26.29
C LYS A 502 13.33 -6.17 26.02
N ALA A 503 13.76 -7.34 25.57
CA ALA A 503 12.89 -8.51 25.44
C ALA A 503 13.48 -9.72 26.15
N LEU A 504 12.60 -10.60 26.59
CA LEU A 504 12.93 -11.89 27.18
C LEU A 504 12.26 -12.99 26.37
N LEU A 505 13.06 -13.90 25.83
CA LEU A 505 12.59 -15.07 25.09
C LEU A 505 12.30 -16.18 26.08
N VAL A 506 11.10 -16.75 26.05
CA VAL A 506 10.69 -17.86 26.93
C VAL A 506 10.22 -19.04 26.10
N ALA A 507 10.82 -20.20 26.32
CA ALA A 507 10.35 -21.47 25.78
C ALA A 507 9.28 -22.10 26.68
N GLY A 508 8.44 -22.97 26.11
CA GLY A 508 7.33 -23.61 26.83
C GLY A 508 7.73 -24.48 28.03
N ASP A 509 9.00 -24.89 28.14
CA ASP A 509 9.58 -25.65 29.25
C ASP A 509 10.11 -24.76 30.40
N GLY A 510 10.02 -23.43 30.26
CA GLY A 510 10.52 -22.47 31.24
C GLY A 510 11.98 -22.07 31.06
N SER A 511 12.63 -22.49 29.97
CA SER A 511 13.93 -21.95 29.56
C SER A 511 13.81 -20.52 29.01
N TYR A 512 14.83 -19.67 29.21
CA TYR A 512 14.82 -18.31 28.69
C TYR A 512 16.19 -17.78 28.24
N ALA A 513 16.15 -16.74 27.40
CA ALA A 513 17.28 -15.89 27.08
C ALA A 513 16.87 -14.41 27.07
N VAL A 514 17.81 -13.50 27.34
CA VAL A 514 17.59 -12.05 27.27
C VAL A 514 18.03 -11.55 25.90
N ILE A 515 17.23 -10.69 25.28
CA ILE A 515 17.62 -9.92 24.10
C ILE A 515 17.89 -8.49 24.53
N GLU A 516 19.09 -8.01 24.20
CA GLU A 516 19.47 -6.62 24.37
C GLU A 516 19.45 -5.87 23.04
N THR A 517 19.17 -4.58 23.12
CA THR A 517 19.32 -3.63 22.02
C THR A 517 20.78 -3.18 21.98
N GLU A 518 21.62 -3.81 21.16
CA GLU A 518 22.89 -3.18 20.75
C GLU A 518 22.60 -2.27 19.54
N MET A 519 23.09 -1.03 19.56
CA MET A 519 23.05 -0.18 18.37
C MET A 519 24.39 -0.16 17.66
N HIS A 520 24.31 -0.29 16.34
CA HIS A 520 25.27 0.29 15.39
C HIS A 520 24.88 1.73 15.06
#